data_AF-A0AAU2WZT8-F1
#
_entry.id   AF-A0AAU2WZT8-F1
#
_cell.length_a   1.000
_cell.length_b   1.000
_cell.length_c   1.000
_cell.angle_alpha   90.00
_cell.angle_beta   90.00
_cell.angle_gamma   90.00
#
_symmetry.space_group_name_H-M   'P 1'
#
loop_
_entity.id
_entity.type
_entity.pdbx_description
1 polymer ?
#
loop_
_entity_poly.entity_id
_entity_poly.type
_entity_poly.pdbx_seq_one_letter_code
_entity_poly.pdbx_strand_id
1 'polypeptide(L)'
;MTAAPAASLLPAGGRALDQDRAWLLAQALAPGAADVKVLTLPGPPASKARPRFAKGGATYKDRADAAAEQATAWRLRRNFPQPWSGNLALGVVFFRPDRQRIDADNMVKHICDAGNGIAWDDDAQITATYSVVELDPDDPRTLLVVTRHVSSLDRNPQPLRARRSRRRTVDPSASREAGRSAVDAEWGAAPCSG
;
A
#
# COMPACT_ATOMS: atom_id res chain seq x y z
N MET A 1 41.26 -3.22 5.78
CA MET A 1 40.22 -2.65 4.90
C MET A 1 40.61 -2.97 3.46
N THR A 2 40.14 -4.10 2.95
CA THR A 2 40.36 -4.52 1.56
C THR A 2 39.31 -3.84 0.69
N ALA A 3 39.75 -3.06 -0.30
CA ALA A 3 38.87 -2.44 -1.28
C ALA A 3 38.08 -3.54 -2.00
N ALA A 4 36.75 -3.43 -2.02
CA ALA A 4 35.90 -4.29 -2.84
C ALA A 4 36.33 -4.14 -4.31
N PRO A 5 36.41 -5.23 -5.10
CA PRO A 5 36.78 -5.14 -6.50
C PRO A 5 35.72 -4.30 -7.23
N ALA A 6 36.13 -3.56 -8.27
CA ALA A 6 35.29 -2.66 -9.05
C ALA A 6 34.07 -3.32 -9.74
N ALA A 7 33.84 -4.62 -9.54
CA ALA A 7 32.66 -5.38 -9.96
C ALA A 7 31.53 -5.43 -8.89
N SER A 8 31.62 -4.63 -7.83
CA SER A 8 30.65 -4.62 -6.71
C SER A 8 29.47 -3.64 -6.87
N LEU A 9 29.39 -2.90 -7.98
CA LEU A 9 28.34 -1.90 -8.21
C LEU A 9 27.25 -2.44 -9.14
N LEU A 10 25.99 -2.03 -8.91
CA LEU A 10 24.87 -2.40 -9.80
C LEU A 10 25.16 -1.90 -11.23
N PRO A 11 25.25 -2.80 -12.23
CA PRO A 11 25.72 -2.45 -13.57
C PRO A 11 24.79 -1.45 -14.24
N ALA A 12 25.31 -0.27 -14.61
CA ALA A 12 24.56 0.77 -15.32
C ALA A 12 24.66 0.62 -16.83
N GLY A 13 23.55 0.82 -17.55
CA GLY A 13 23.53 0.79 -19.01
C GLY A 13 22.21 0.28 -19.60
N GLY A 14 22.29 -0.18 -20.85
CA GLY A 14 21.13 -0.59 -21.64
C GLY A 14 20.53 -1.94 -21.25
N ARG A 15 19.45 -2.32 -21.95
CA ARG A 15 18.59 -3.48 -21.65
C ARG A 15 19.31 -4.82 -21.46
N ALA A 16 20.46 -5.02 -22.11
CA ALA A 16 21.25 -6.25 -21.97
C ALA A 16 21.71 -6.51 -20.53
N LEU A 17 21.84 -5.46 -19.71
CA LEU A 17 22.28 -5.56 -18.32
C LEU A 17 21.13 -5.67 -17.31
N ASP A 18 19.87 -5.55 -17.76
CA ASP A 18 18.71 -5.52 -16.86
C ASP A 18 18.59 -6.82 -16.05
N GLN A 19 18.91 -7.97 -16.65
CA GLN A 19 18.83 -9.27 -15.96
C GLN A 19 19.85 -9.36 -14.82
N ASP A 20 21.11 -9.06 -15.09
CA ASP A 20 22.19 -9.06 -14.09
C ASP A 20 21.90 -8.05 -12.98
N ARG A 21 21.42 -6.86 -13.37
CA ARG A 21 21.02 -5.81 -12.43
C ARG A 21 19.88 -6.25 -11.53
N ALA A 22 18.85 -6.89 -12.08
CA ALA A 22 17.74 -7.42 -11.31
C ALA A 22 18.18 -8.50 -10.32
N TRP A 23 19.06 -9.39 -10.75
CA TRP A 23 19.61 -10.45 -9.91
C TRP A 23 20.43 -9.90 -8.73
N LEU A 24 21.30 -8.93 -8.99
CA LEU A 24 22.09 -8.26 -7.95
C LEU A 24 21.18 -7.47 -6.99
N LEU A 25 20.15 -6.80 -7.50
CA LEU A 25 19.15 -6.12 -6.67
C LEU A 25 18.40 -7.07 -5.77
N ALA A 26 17.96 -8.23 -6.30
CA ALA A 26 17.28 -9.25 -5.51
C ALA A 26 18.16 -9.74 -4.36
N GLN A 27 19.43 -10.05 -4.65
CA GLN A 27 20.40 -10.46 -3.65
C GLN A 27 20.66 -9.38 -2.60
N ALA A 28 20.73 -8.10 -3.00
CA ALA A 28 20.96 -7.00 -2.06
C ALA A 28 19.75 -6.74 -1.16
N LEU A 29 18.54 -6.85 -1.69
CA LEU A 29 17.29 -6.60 -0.97
C LEU A 29 16.92 -7.73 -0.01
N ALA A 30 17.15 -8.98 -0.40
CA ALA A 30 16.83 -10.14 0.41
C ALA A 30 17.82 -11.27 0.12
N PRO A 31 19.02 -11.23 0.75
CA PRO A 31 20.01 -12.29 0.60
C PRO A 31 19.42 -13.66 0.94
N GLY A 32 19.53 -14.61 0.02
CA GLY A 32 19.03 -15.98 0.20
C GLY A 32 17.51 -16.16 0.02
N ALA A 33 16.78 -15.15 -0.45
CA ALA A 33 15.37 -15.31 -0.79
C ALA A 33 15.20 -16.25 -1.99
N ALA A 34 14.35 -17.27 -1.84
CA ALA A 34 14.04 -18.23 -2.90
C ALA A 34 13.01 -17.69 -3.91
N ASP A 35 12.10 -16.83 -3.45
CA ASP A 35 11.00 -16.29 -4.26
C ASP A 35 11.32 -14.88 -4.73
N VAL A 36 11.83 -14.78 -5.97
CA VAL A 36 12.11 -13.50 -6.64
C VAL A 36 11.27 -13.38 -7.90
N LYS A 37 10.58 -12.24 -8.05
CA LYS A 37 9.89 -11.84 -9.27
C LYS A 37 10.66 -10.69 -9.92
N VAL A 38 11.05 -10.86 -11.18
CA VAL A 38 11.64 -9.79 -12.01
C VAL A 38 10.72 -9.48 -13.16
N LEU A 39 10.44 -8.19 -13.37
CA LEU A 39 9.55 -7.68 -14.41
C LEU A 39 10.16 -6.45 -15.09
N THR A 40 9.95 -6.34 -16.39
CA THR A 40 10.24 -5.10 -17.14
C THR A 40 8.94 -4.50 -17.64
N LEU A 41 8.62 -3.30 -17.16
CA LEU A 41 7.48 -2.52 -17.61
C LEU A 41 7.96 -1.57 -18.72
N PRO A 42 7.48 -1.72 -19.97
CA PRO A 42 7.92 -0.87 -21.07
C PRO A 42 7.29 0.53 -20.99
N GLY A 43 8.01 1.50 -21.54
CA GLY A 43 7.59 2.89 -21.64
C GLY A 43 8.10 3.77 -20.50
N PRO A 44 7.87 5.09 -20.59
CA PRO A 44 8.32 6.05 -19.59
C PRO A 44 7.78 5.71 -18.20
N PRO A 45 8.66 5.68 -17.17
CA PRO A 45 8.24 5.50 -15.79
C PRO A 45 7.18 6.52 -15.37
N ALA A 46 6.01 6.04 -14.97
CA ALA A 46 4.97 6.89 -14.41
C ALA A 46 5.32 7.30 -12.97
N SER A 47 4.81 8.45 -12.55
CA SER A 47 5.05 9.01 -11.22
C SER A 47 3.75 9.48 -10.61
N LYS A 48 3.50 9.17 -9.35
CA LYS A 48 2.31 9.67 -8.66
C LYS A 48 2.52 11.14 -8.34
N ALA A 49 1.66 12.00 -8.90
CA ALA A 49 1.72 13.40 -8.55
C ALA A 49 1.22 13.62 -7.12
N ARG A 50 1.98 14.37 -6.33
CA ARG A 50 1.45 14.93 -5.08
C ARG A 50 0.52 16.09 -5.42
N PRO A 51 -0.71 16.14 -4.84
CA PRO A 51 -1.59 17.28 -5.01
C PRO A 51 -0.86 18.55 -4.64
N ARG A 52 -0.80 19.50 -5.57
CA ARG A 52 -0.32 20.85 -5.30
C ARG A 52 -1.54 21.76 -5.25
N PHE A 53 -1.86 22.28 -4.08
CA PHE A 53 -2.95 23.23 -3.93
C PHE A 53 -2.57 24.56 -4.59
N ALA A 54 -3.12 24.83 -5.77
CA ALA A 54 -3.09 26.16 -6.35
C ALA A 54 -4.14 27.06 -5.66
N LYS A 55 -3.96 28.38 -5.68
CA LYS A 55 -4.88 29.40 -5.10
C LYS A 55 -6.35 29.35 -5.60
N GLY A 56 -6.69 28.43 -6.52
CA GLY A 56 -8.02 28.26 -7.09
C GLY A 56 -8.57 26.82 -7.08
N GLY A 57 -7.97 25.89 -6.32
CA GLY A 57 -8.62 24.61 -5.94
C GLY A 57 -8.84 23.54 -7.04
N ALA A 58 -8.46 23.76 -8.29
CA ALA A 58 -8.69 22.77 -9.36
C ALA A 58 -7.55 21.74 -9.48
N THR A 59 -7.88 20.46 -9.26
CA THR A 59 -6.98 19.30 -9.40
C THR A 59 -7.12 18.69 -10.79
N TYR A 60 -6.34 19.17 -11.77
CA TYR A 60 -6.40 18.68 -13.16
C TYR A 60 -5.68 17.33 -13.38
N LYS A 61 -4.87 16.87 -12.43
CA LYS A 61 -3.90 15.78 -12.66
C LYS A 61 -4.44 14.35 -12.45
N ASP A 62 -5.71 14.18 -12.06
CA ASP A 62 -6.21 12.89 -11.58
C ASP A 62 -6.45 11.84 -12.68
N ARG A 63 -6.88 12.23 -13.89
CA ARG A 63 -7.21 11.25 -14.96
C ARG A 63 -6.00 10.58 -15.60
N ALA A 64 -4.92 11.34 -15.84
CA ALA A 64 -3.70 10.80 -16.44
C ALA A 64 -2.96 9.90 -15.47
N ASP A 65 -2.89 10.30 -14.19
CA ASP A 65 -2.36 9.46 -13.11
C ASP A 65 -3.14 8.14 -13.01
N ALA A 66 -4.49 8.18 -13.02
CA ALA A 66 -5.32 6.99 -12.96
C ALA A 66 -5.13 6.05 -14.17
N ALA A 67 -4.99 6.59 -15.38
CA ALA A 67 -4.75 5.79 -16.57
C ALA A 67 -3.37 5.10 -16.53
N ALA A 68 -2.34 5.81 -16.08
CA ALA A 68 -1.00 5.24 -15.91
C ALA A 68 -0.98 4.16 -14.82
N GLU A 69 -1.70 4.37 -13.73
CA GLU A 69 -1.85 3.41 -12.64
C GLU A 69 -2.53 2.15 -13.14
N GLN A 70 -3.65 2.29 -13.85
CA GLN A 70 -4.37 1.17 -14.45
C GLN A 70 -3.50 0.40 -15.45
N ALA A 71 -2.75 1.08 -16.33
CA ALA A 71 -1.84 0.42 -17.27
C ALA A 71 -0.75 -0.39 -16.54
N THR A 72 -0.23 0.13 -15.42
CA THR A 72 0.75 -0.57 -14.59
C THR A 72 0.12 -1.78 -13.89
N ALA A 73 -1.05 -1.59 -13.30
CA ALA A 73 -1.85 -2.62 -12.65
C ALA A 73 -2.14 -3.81 -13.59
N TRP A 74 -2.52 -3.55 -14.84
CA TRP A 74 -2.74 -4.61 -15.84
C TRP A 74 -1.48 -5.46 -16.10
N ARG A 75 -0.31 -4.83 -16.17
CA ARG A 75 0.96 -5.53 -16.38
C ARG A 75 1.36 -6.36 -15.15
N LEU A 76 1.14 -5.83 -13.96
CA LEU A 76 1.36 -6.55 -12.71
C LEU A 76 0.43 -7.76 -12.60
N ARG A 77 -0.87 -7.60 -12.88
CA ARG A 77 -1.86 -8.68 -12.81
C ARG A 77 -1.53 -9.88 -13.70
N ARG A 78 -0.93 -9.66 -14.88
CA ARG A 78 -0.46 -10.75 -15.75
C ARG A 78 0.66 -11.58 -15.12
N ASN A 79 1.42 -10.99 -14.20
CA ASN A 79 2.59 -11.58 -13.59
C ASN A 79 2.35 -12.02 -12.14
N PHE A 80 1.32 -11.53 -11.49
CA PHE A 80 0.90 -11.95 -10.15
C PHE A 80 -0.49 -12.58 -10.26
N PRO A 81 -0.58 -13.92 -10.46
CA PRO A 81 -1.87 -14.61 -10.49
C PRO A 81 -2.66 -14.43 -9.20
N GLN A 82 -1.95 -14.31 -8.09
CA GLN A 82 -2.49 -13.96 -6.78
C GLN A 82 -1.52 -12.96 -6.12
N PRO A 83 -2.03 -12.02 -5.31
CA PRO A 83 -1.17 -11.13 -4.53
C PRO A 83 -0.29 -11.93 -3.57
N TRP A 84 0.93 -11.44 -3.32
CA TRP A 84 1.82 -12.01 -2.32
C TRP A 84 1.52 -11.39 -0.95
N SER A 85 1.30 -12.23 0.04
CA SER A 85 1.12 -11.85 1.45
C SER A 85 2.47 -11.67 2.17
N GLY A 86 2.48 -11.19 3.42
CA GLY A 86 3.69 -11.07 4.26
C GLY A 86 4.71 -10.02 3.81
N ASN A 87 5.87 -9.99 4.46
CA ASN A 87 6.88 -8.96 4.22
C ASN A 87 7.55 -9.13 2.84
N LEU A 88 7.59 -8.02 2.10
CA LEU A 88 8.17 -7.93 0.77
C LEU A 88 9.25 -6.84 0.73
N ALA A 89 10.19 -7.01 -0.20
CA ALA A 89 11.14 -5.98 -0.60
C ALA A 89 10.92 -5.62 -2.07
N LEU A 90 11.14 -4.35 -2.38
CA LEU A 90 10.89 -3.76 -3.69
C LEU A 90 12.15 -3.08 -4.24
N GLY A 91 12.69 -3.62 -5.32
CA GLY A 91 13.77 -3.01 -6.10
C GLY A 91 13.23 -2.43 -7.38
N VAL A 92 13.56 -1.18 -7.69
CA VAL A 92 13.13 -0.53 -8.92
C VAL A 92 14.26 0.27 -9.57
N VAL A 93 14.38 0.14 -10.89
CA VAL A 93 15.25 0.99 -11.72
C VAL A 93 14.39 1.65 -12.77
N PHE A 94 14.34 2.97 -12.74
CA PHE A 94 13.54 3.79 -13.64
C PHE A 94 14.42 4.36 -14.75
N PHE A 95 14.27 3.87 -15.96
CA PHE A 95 14.94 4.40 -17.14
C PHE A 95 14.07 5.47 -17.79
N ARG A 96 14.45 6.73 -17.59
CA ARG A 96 13.69 7.92 -17.99
C ARG A 96 14.05 8.31 -19.42
N PRO A 97 13.09 8.83 -20.20
CA PRO A 97 13.36 9.31 -21.55
C PRO A 97 14.05 10.69 -21.58
N ASP A 98 13.97 11.44 -20.47
CA ASP A 98 14.42 12.81 -20.38
C ASP A 98 14.99 13.15 -18.99
N ARG A 99 15.54 14.36 -18.88
CA ARG A 99 16.09 14.91 -17.63
C ARG A 99 15.04 15.67 -16.82
N GLN A 100 13.74 15.47 -17.07
CA GLN A 100 12.71 16.12 -16.27
C GLN A 100 12.88 15.69 -14.82
N ARG A 101 12.98 16.66 -13.91
CA ARG A 101 13.11 16.37 -12.49
C ARG A 101 11.82 15.75 -11.97
N ILE A 102 11.92 14.48 -11.58
CA ILE A 102 10.89 13.70 -10.89
C ILE A 102 11.58 12.94 -9.77
N ASP A 103 11.03 13.04 -8.57
CA ASP A 103 11.58 12.35 -7.41
C ASP A 103 11.34 10.83 -7.52
N ALA A 104 12.36 10.03 -7.19
CA ALA A 104 12.31 8.58 -7.31
C ALA A 104 11.20 7.97 -6.44
N ASP A 105 10.94 8.53 -5.27
CA ASP A 105 9.89 8.11 -4.33
C ASP A 105 8.48 8.29 -4.91
N ASN A 106 8.24 9.30 -5.75
CA ASN A 106 6.97 9.47 -6.46
C ASN A 106 6.75 8.39 -7.52
N MET A 107 7.82 7.92 -8.17
CA MET A 107 7.74 6.78 -9.10
C MET A 107 7.60 5.46 -8.33
N VAL A 108 8.27 5.29 -7.18
CA VAL A 108 8.05 4.15 -6.29
C VAL A 108 6.59 4.11 -5.83
N LYS A 109 6.04 5.25 -5.39
CA LYS A 109 4.67 5.32 -4.92
C LYS A 109 3.67 4.92 -6.01
N HIS A 110 3.90 5.32 -7.25
CA HIS A 110 3.12 4.85 -8.40
C HIS A 110 3.10 3.32 -8.52
N ILE A 111 4.26 2.68 -8.41
CA ILE A 111 4.35 1.21 -8.43
C ILE A 111 3.61 0.58 -7.25
N CYS A 112 3.78 1.13 -6.05
CA CYS A 112 3.10 0.68 -4.83
C CYS A 112 1.56 0.75 -4.97
N ASP A 113 1.05 1.88 -5.44
CA ASP A 113 -0.39 2.11 -5.65
C ASP A 113 -0.95 1.15 -6.70
N ALA A 114 -0.29 1.06 -7.86
CA ALA A 114 -0.74 0.20 -8.96
C ALA A 114 -0.69 -1.31 -8.64
N GLY A 115 0.16 -1.73 -7.72
CA GLY A 115 0.27 -3.12 -7.30
C GLY A 115 -0.62 -3.51 -6.11
N ASN A 116 -1.27 -2.54 -5.46
CA ASN A 116 -2.08 -2.79 -4.28
C ASN A 116 -3.33 -3.64 -4.59
N GLY A 117 -3.51 -4.74 -3.88
CA GLY A 117 -4.55 -5.76 -4.15
C GLY A 117 -4.31 -6.56 -5.44
N ILE A 118 -3.15 -6.42 -6.09
CA ILE A 118 -2.82 -7.09 -7.36
C ILE A 118 -1.54 -7.91 -7.21
N ALA A 119 -0.43 -7.26 -6.86
CA ALA A 119 0.87 -7.90 -6.64
C ALA A 119 1.12 -8.21 -5.17
N TRP A 120 0.57 -7.40 -4.26
CA TRP A 120 0.56 -7.56 -2.81
C TRP A 120 -0.83 -7.24 -2.27
N ASP A 121 -1.17 -7.73 -1.09
CA ASP A 121 -2.48 -7.48 -0.47
C ASP A 121 -2.61 -6.01 -0.03
N ASP A 122 -1.53 -5.46 0.55
CA ASP A 122 -1.41 -4.09 1.05
C ASP A 122 0.02 -3.56 0.80
N ASP A 123 0.18 -2.36 0.25
CA ASP A 123 1.49 -1.76 -0.01
C ASP A 123 2.32 -1.54 1.27
N ALA A 124 1.68 -1.55 2.44
CA ALA A 124 2.34 -1.60 3.74
C ALA A 124 3.23 -2.83 3.97
N GLN A 125 3.06 -3.90 3.17
CA GLN A 125 3.91 -5.09 3.15
C GLN A 125 5.32 -4.83 2.61
N ILE A 126 5.51 -3.75 1.83
CA ILE A 126 6.82 -3.37 1.32
C ILE A 126 7.65 -2.79 2.47
N THR A 127 8.50 -3.62 3.06
CA THR A 127 9.30 -3.30 4.27
C THR A 127 10.74 -2.90 3.96
N ALA A 128 11.20 -3.13 2.73
CA ALA A 128 12.47 -2.63 2.22
C ALA A 128 12.29 -2.14 0.78
N THR A 129 12.94 -1.03 0.45
CA THR A 129 12.91 -0.46 -0.90
C THR A 129 14.30 -0.03 -1.34
N TYR A 130 14.56 -0.19 -2.64
CA TYR A 130 15.73 0.39 -3.29
C TYR A 130 15.31 0.91 -4.66
N SER A 131 15.64 2.16 -4.95
CA SER A 131 15.23 2.82 -6.20
C SER A 131 16.39 3.55 -6.86
N VAL A 132 16.54 3.38 -8.17
CA VAL A 132 17.53 4.06 -9.01
C VAL A 132 16.81 4.76 -10.15
N VAL A 133 17.31 5.94 -10.53
CA VAL A 133 16.85 6.65 -11.72
C VAL A 133 18.01 6.73 -12.71
N GLU A 134 17.77 6.27 -13.92
CA GLU A 134 18.70 6.24 -15.05
C GLU A 134 18.12 7.04 -16.20
N LEU A 135 18.97 7.51 -17.12
CA LEU A 135 18.56 8.16 -18.36
C LEU A 135 18.76 7.18 -19.52
N ASP A 136 17.69 6.85 -20.22
CA ASP A 136 17.70 6.06 -21.45
C ASP A 136 16.62 6.62 -22.40
N PRO A 137 16.98 7.60 -23.24
CA PRO A 137 16.04 8.24 -24.16
C PRO A 137 15.47 7.29 -25.22
N ASP A 138 16.24 6.27 -25.58
CA ASP A 138 15.92 5.36 -26.69
C ASP A 138 15.05 4.17 -26.23
N ASP A 139 15.21 3.73 -24.98
CA ASP A 139 14.46 2.60 -24.43
C ASP A 139 13.96 2.84 -22.99
N PRO A 140 13.02 3.77 -22.78
CA PRO A 140 12.47 4.05 -21.47
C PRO A 140 11.66 2.86 -20.95
N ARG A 141 11.93 2.48 -19.70
CA ARG A 141 11.36 1.29 -19.05
C ARG A 141 11.51 1.36 -17.53
N THR A 142 10.78 0.50 -16.84
CA THR A 142 10.99 0.24 -15.40
C THR A 142 11.39 -1.22 -15.22
N LEU A 143 12.56 -1.46 -14.64
CA LEU A 143 12.94 -2.77 -14.13
C LEU A 143 12.45 -2.88 -12.68
N LEU A 144 11.67 -3.93 -12.40
CA LEU A 144 11.00 -4.16 -11.13
C LEU A 144 11.44 -5.52 -10.58
N VAL A 145 11.88 -5.53 -9.32
CA VAL A 145 12.24 -6.70 -8.55
C VAL A 145 11.37 -6.74 -7.31
N VAL A 146 10.64 -7.83 -7.10
CA VAL A 146 9.85 -8.08 -5.90
C VAL A 146 10.31 -9.38 -5.29
N THR A 147 10.63 -9.38 -4.00
CA THR A 147 11.11 -10.57 -3.29
C THR A 147 10.55 -10.63 -1.88
N ARG A 148 10.48 -11.82 -1.30
CA ARG A 148 10.20 -12.00 0.13
C ARG A 148 11.30 -11.33 0.95
N HIS A 149 10.93 -10.70 2.06
CA HIS A 149 11.87 -10.00 2.93
C HIS A 149 11.64 -10.38 4.39
N VAL A 150 12.73 -10.51 5.16
CA VAL A 150 12.68 -10.73 6.60
C VAL A 150 12.82 -9.38 7.29
N SER A 151 11.85 -9.02 8.12
CA SER A 151 11.82 -7.78 8.88
C SER A 151 11.27 -8.06 10.27
N SER A 152 11.79 -7.37 11.28
CA SER A 152 11.26 -7.43 12.65
C SER A 152 9.85 -6.83 12.77
N LEU A 153 9.45 -6.01 11.80
CA LEU A 153 8.08 -5.57 11.62
C LEU A 153 7.31 -6.61 10.81
N ASP A 154 6.40 -7.34 11.46
CA ASP A 154 5.52 -8.31 10.81
C ASP A 154 4.32 -7.62 10.16
N ARG A 155 4.28 -7.61 8.82
CA ARG A 155 3.17 -7.11 8.01
C ARG A 155 2.26 -8.21 7.48
N ASN A 156 2.39 -9.45 7.96
CA ASN A 156 1.35 -10.43 7.67
C ASN A 156 0.00 -9.90 8.16
N PRO A 157 -1.09 -10.15 7.41
CA PRO A 157 -2.43 -9.84 7.87
C PRO A 157 -2.66 -10.48 9.24
N GLN A 158 -2.63 -9.66 10.29
CA GLN A 158 -2.99 -10.12 11.62
C GLN A 158 -4.49 -10.41 11.60
N PRO A 159 -4.97 -11.56 12.09
CA PRO A 159 -6.40 -11.78 12.22
C PRO A 159 -6.99 -10.60 13.00
N LEU A 160 -8.02 -9.97 12.43
CA LEU A 160 -8.71 -8.83 13.03
C LEU A 160 -8.93 -9.15 14.51
N ARG A 161 -8.27 -8.42 15.41
CA ARG A 161 -8.50 -8.57 16.84
C ARG A 161 -9.98 -8.34 17.05
N ALA A 162 -10.71 -9.38 17.45
CA ALA A 162 -12.12 -9.30 17.75
C ALA A 162 -12.30 -8.07 18.65
N ARG A 163 -13.02 -7.05 18.16
CA ARG A 163 -13.36 -5.88 18.96
C ARG A 163 -13.99 -6.44 20.23
N ARG A 164 -13.29 -6.32 21.36
CA ARG A 164 -13.88 -6.60 22.67
C ARG A 164 -15.09 -5.69 22.75
N SER A 165 -16.28 -6.24 22.58
CA SER A 165 -17.50 -5.54 22.93
C SER A 165 -17.33 -5.18 24.39
N ARG A 166 -17.22 -3.89 24.69
CA ARG A 166 -17.45 -3.43 26.05
C ARG A 166 -18.90 -3.79 26.33
N ARG A 167 -19.14 -4.95 26.94
CA ARG A 167 -20.41 -5.22 27.59
C ARG A 167 -20.55 -4.11 28.61
N ARG A 168 -21.42 -3.15 28.29
CA ARG A 168 -21.92 -2.18 29.26
C ARG A 168 -22.68 -3.05 30.25
N THR A 169 -22.05 -3.37 31.38
CA THR A 169 -22.76 -3.91 32.54
C THR A 169 -23.78 -2.84 32.92
N VAL A 170 -25.03 -3.07 32.55
CA VAL A 170 -26.15 -2.30 33.08
C VAL A 170 -26.26 -2.70 34.54
N ASP A 171 -25.98 -1.75 35.42
CA ASP A 171 -26.20 -1.91 36.86
C ASP A 171 -27.72 -2.05 37.10
N PRO A 172 -28.21 -3.18 37.63
CA PRO A 172 -29.65 -3.39 37.83
C PRO A 172 -30.25 -2.54 38.96
N SER A 173 -29.45 -1.75 39.68
CA SER A 173 -29.92 -1.01 40.86
C SER A 173 -30.56 0.35 40.55
N ALA A 174 -30.48 0.86 39.31
CA ALA A 174 -30.98 2.20 38.96
C ALA A 174 -32.43 2.23 38.44
N SER A 175 -33.30 1.30 38.86
CA SER A 175 -34.71 1.23 38.40
C SER A 175 -35.74 1.20 39.53
N ARG A 176 -35.44 1.81 40.68
CA ARG A 176 -36.41 2.04 41.75
C ARG A 176 -36.49 3.51 42.14
N GLU A 177 -36.83 4.39 41.20
CA GLU A 177 -37.28 5.75 41.52
C GLU A 177 -37.89 6.46 40.31
N ALA A 178 -39.00 5.92 39.79
CA ALA A 178 -39.96 6.67 38.97
C ALA A 178 -41.23 5.84 38.81
N GLY A 179 -42.30 6.21 39.52
CA GLY A 179 -43.63 5.59 39.33
C GLY A 179 -44.44 5.39 40.61
N ARG A 180 -44.66 6.45 41.40
CA ARG A 180 -45.85 6.55 42.26
C ARG A 180 -46.41 7.95 42.13
N SER A 181 -47.35 8.11 41.19
CA SER A 181 -48.28 9.23 41.14
C SER A 181 -49.48 8.79 40.29
N ALA A 182 -50.68 9.03 40.84
CA ALA A 182 -52.01 8.91 40.25
C ALA A 182 -52.58 7.50 40.02
N VAL A 183 -53.34 7.03 41.02
CA VAL A 183 -54.73 6.49 41.01
C VAL A 183 -54.97 5.95 42.44
N ASP A 184 -55.97 6.28 43.25
CA ASP A 184 -57.20 7.05 43.15
C ASP A 184 -57.57 7.53 44.57
N ALA A 185 -58.14 8.73 44.67
CA ALA A 185 -58.90 9.18 45.83
C ALA A 185 -60.39 9.03 45.51
N GLU A 186 -61.16 8.72 46.57
CA GLU A 186 -62.61 8.88 46.70
C GLU A 186 -63.53 7.84 46.03
N TRP A 187 -63.86 6.81 46.82
CA TRP A 187 -65.25 6.36 46.95
C TRP A 187 -65.86 7.05 48.17
N GLY A 188 -66.77 8.00 47.94
CA GLY A 188 -67.72 8.51 48.91
C GLY A 188 -69.11 7.95 48.59
N ALA A 189 -69.67 7.20 49.55
CA ALA A 189 -71.07 6.79 49.61
C ALA A 189 -72.02 8.01 49.44
N ALA A 190 -73.29 7.88 49.06
CA ALA A 190 -74.35 7.15 49.76
C ALA A 190 -75.71 7.33 49.00
N PRO A 191 -76.90 7.00 49.54
CA PRO A 191 -77.72 5.91 49.02
C PRO A 191 -79.21 6.30 48.79
N CYS A 192 -80.04 5.26 48.62
CA CYS A 192 -81.46 5.17 48.98
C CYS A 192 -82.57 5.50 47.95
N SER A 193 -83.33 4.43 47.70
CA SER A 193 -84.81 4.32 47.65
C SER A 193 -85.59 4.92 46.49
N GLY A 194 -86.31 4.03 45.79
CA GLY A 194 -87.35 4.29 44.80
C GLY A 194 -87.69 3.01 44.04
#